data_AF-A0A496PT86-F1
#
_entry.id   AF-A0A496PT86-F1
#
_cell.length_a   1.000
_cell.length_b   1.000
_cell.length_c   1.000
_cell.angle_alpha   90.00
_cell.angle_beta   90.00
_cell.angle_gamma   90.00
#
_symmetry.space_group_name_H-M   'P 1'
#
loop_
_entity.id
_entity.type
_entity.pdbx_description
1 polymer ?
#
loop_
_entity_poly.entity_id
_entity_poly.type
_entity_poly.pdbx_seq_one_letter_code
_entity_poly.pdbx_strand_id
1 'polypeptide(L)'
;MSPTTANKRGGFFISVGCPGCGGKLELEDSFFVLTCDFCGSVLRVHKPDVPPAYVVSSTVDKREVRFAIDHHLKKQGQPLTGSDIQYKRVLYPYWRIEAIVLKTRNRARLLEDRKDYNYGHGSLLRASCLSSGHSIKEKHTEVTLSPYTVTSPAAYEVAGIPYTLGMRTNYLKVMPFVEGAIDERFDVLPVTVPMTMAVQQARKSVQSVGMVESADFGRNLTELYHPVGSVVYFPYFLAESLAGGIYRRWIVDGVTARILGHQERPVEVSMVDVPMEPLIEFGQLEISHHRCSNCGEDLPEENSYIYICKNCHKLTNIEPHPLFRTELQVTSDSGSDGDLLLPFWSLKFSEQVQSSLRVSNPDRLIVPAFQMSNFEEVFKLSRRMATAVSRFTFASLTDIDRNFRSIDISPSEALVMAQVLCVRERLSISANIDMPDISSTLAEMSLFFVPFHPEHYFMLDSILGAVTFSKRVLARH
;
A
#
# COMPACT_ATOMS: atom_id res chain seq x y z
N MET A 1 10.52 2.67 28.77
CA MET A 1 10.93 1.33 28.28
C MET A 1 10.35 1.21 26.88
N SER A 2 11.15 1.49 25.87
CA SER A 2 10.73 1.44 24.47
C SER A 2 10.31 0.00 24.12
N PRO A 3 9.16 -0.21 23.47
CA PRO A 3 8.78 -1.55 23.06
C PRO A 3 9.86 -2.06 22.10
N THR A 4 10.53 -3.14 22.50
CA THR A 4 11.42 -3.92 21.65
C THR A 4 10.65 -4.23 20.37
N THR A 5 10.99 -3.54 19.29
CA THR A 5 10.42 -3.74 17.96
C THR A 5 10.68 -5.20 17.58
N ALA A 6 9.63 -6.01 17.70
CA ALA A 6 9.66 -7.37 17.23
C ALA A 6 10.08 -7.32 15.76
N ASN A 7 11.25 -7.88 15.48
CA ASN A 7 11.94 -7.91 14.19
C ASN A 7 10.99 -8.39 13.07
N LYS A 8 10.20 -7.48 12.49
CA LYS A 8 9.55 -7.69 11.20
C LYS A 8 10.67 -7.69 10.18
N ARG A 9 11.18 -8.89 9.87
CA ARG A 9 12.32 -9.09 8.95
C ARG A 9 11.99 -8.77 7.47
N GLY A 10 10.95 -7.99 7.19
CA GLY A 10 10.55 -7.59 5.83
C GLY A 10 9.98 -6.17 5.85
N GLY A 11 10.52 -5.32 4.98
CA GLY A 11 10.17 -3.91 4.83
C GLY A 11 11.09 -3.21 3.82
N PHE A 12 10.55 -2.23 3.10
CA PHE A 12 11.35 -1.28 2.34
C PHE A 12 11.81 -0.19 3.32
N PHE A 13 13.11 -0.18 3.64
CA PHE A 13 13.67 0.70 4.66
C PHE A 13 14.38 1.88 4.03
N ILE A 14 13.92 3.09 4.32
CA ILE A 14 14.52 4.33 3.81
C ILE A 14 15.41 4.89 4.92
N SER A 15 16.71 4.98 4.66
CA SER A 15 17.69 5.55 5.59
C SER A 15 17.81 7.06 5.36
N VAL A 16 17.55 7.83 6.40
CA VAL A 16 17.56 9.30 6.39
C VAL A 16 18.20 9.86 7.66
N GLY A 17 18.64 11.12 7.63
CA GLY A 17 19.20 11.79 8.81
C GLY A 17 18.13 12.55 9.61
N CYS A 18 18.22 12.52 10.94
CA CYS A 18 17.40 13.36 11.80
C CYS A 18 17.79 14.83 11.63
N PRO A 19 16.84 15.75 11.33
CA PRO A 19 17.15 17.17 11.18
C PRO A 19 17.60 17.82 12.49
N GLY A 20 17.23 17.26 13.65
CA GLY A 20 17.61 17.78 14.96
C GLY A 20 19.02 17.40 15.41
N CYS A 21 19.40 16.12 15.32
CA CYS A 21 20.66 15.61 15.86
C CYS A 21 21.61 14.95 14.84
N GLY A 22 21.18 14.78 13.58
CA GLY A 22 21.94 14.07 12.55
C GLY A 22 21.96 12.54 12.71
N GLY A 23 21.29 12.00 13.74
CA GLY A 23 21.17 10.55 13.96
C GLY A 23 20.49 9.84 12.77
N LYS A 24 20.89 8.59 12.50
CA LYS A 24 20.30 7.80 11.41
C LYS A 24 18.90 7.35 11.78
N LEU A 25 17.96 7.51 10.87
CA LEU A 25 16.57 7.09 10.99
C LEU A 25 16.30 6.03 9.93
N GLU A 26 15.68 4.93 10.34
CA GLU A 26 15.18 3.90 9.42
C GLU A 26 13.67 4.06 9.33
N LEU A 27 13.18 4.47 8.16
CA LEU A 27 11.76 4.63 7.90
C LEU A 27 11.19 3.36 7.26
N GLU A 28 10.09 2.86 7.79
CA GLU A 28 9.20 1.96 7.05
C GLU A 28 8.27 2.79 6.15
N ASP A 29 8.03 2.35 4.91
CA ASP A 29 7.25 3.09 3.90
C ASP A 29 5.85 3.54 4.37
N SER A 30 5.24 2.81 5.31
CA SER A 30 3.90 3.12 5.83
C SER A 30 3.86 4.21 6.92
N PHE A 31 5.01 4.71 7.39
CA PHE A 31 5.06 5.69 8.49
C PHE A 31 5.25 7.11 7.95
N PHE A 32 4.40 8.03 8.41
CA PHE A 32 4.52 9.47 8.17
C PHE A 32 4.88 10.25 9.44
N VAL A 33 4.83 9.62 10.63
CA VAL A 33 5.40 10.14 11.87
C VAL A 33 6.35 9.10 12.47
N LEU A 34 7.47 9.58 13.03
CA LEU A 34 8.40 8.76 13.80
C LEU A 34 9.05 9.57 14.93
N THR A 35 9.52 8.87 15.95
CA THR A 35 10.30 9.45 17.03
C THR A 35 11.77 9.09 16.84
N CYS A 36 12.66 10.08 16.91
CA CYS A 36 14.10 9.84 16.79
C CYS A 36 14.65 9.17 18.06
N ASP A 37 15.23 7.98 17.92
CA ASP A 37 15.82 7.25 19.05
C ASP A 37 17.01 7.97 19.73
N PHE A 38 17.66 8.91 19.04
CA PHE A 38 18.82 9.62 19.56
C PHE A 38 18.45 10.87 20.37
N CYS A 39 17.56 11.72 19.86
CA CYS A 39 17.21 12.99 20.50
C CYS A 39 15.75 13.08 20.98
N GLY A 40 14.93 12.06 20.75
CA GLY A 40 13.53 12.01 21.14
C GLY A 40 12.61 12.95 20.35
N SER A 41 13.11 13.61 19.29
CA SER A 41 12.28 14.50 18.47
C SER A 41 11.23 13.70 17.70
N VAL A 42 9.98 14.15 17.74
CA VAL A 42 8.91 13.65 16.87
C VAL A 42 9.05 14.32 15.50
N LEU A 43 9.14 13.51 14.47
CA LEU A 43 9.44 13.92 13.10
C LEU A 43 8.32 13.49 12.18
N ARG A 44 8.06 14.31 11.18
CA ARG A 44 7.12 14.05 10.09
C ARG A 44 7.88 13.81 8.80
N VAL A 45 7.49 12.77 8.09
CA VAL A 45 7.93 12.49 6.72
C VAL A 45 6.93 13.09 5.75
N HIS A 46 7.39 13.95 4.85
CA HIS A 46 6.59 14.48 3.75
C HIS A 46 6.91 13.70 2.48
N LYS A 47 5.91 13.03 1.94
CA LYS A 47 6.01 12.37 0.64
C LYS A 47 5.77 13.41 -0.46
N PRO A 48 6.60 13.47 -1.51
CA PRO A 48 6.41 14.38 -2.62
C PRO A 48 5.21 13.97 -3.49
N ASP A 49 4.61 14.95 -4.18
CA ASP A 49 3.51 14.70 -5.14
C ASP A 49 3.99 13.98 -6.42
N VAL A 50 5.28 14.12 -6.74
CA VAL A 50 5.94 13.40 -7.83
C VAL A 50 6.62 12.12 -7.29
N PRO A 51 6.79 11.08 -8.12
CA PRO A 51 7.38 9.83 -7.69
C PRO A 51 8.75 10.03 -7.01
N PRO A 52 8.94 9.54 -5.76
CA PRO A 52 10.23 9.61 -5.11
C PRO A 52 11.21 8.63 -5.78
N ALA A 53 12.48 9.02 -5.78
CA ALA A 53 13.57 8.15 -6.23
C ALA A 53 14.47 7.74 -5.06
N TYR A 54 14.96 6.52 -5.13
CA TYR A 54 15.78 5.88 -4.12
C TYR A 54 17.00 5.24 -4.74
N VAL A 55 18.10 5.19 -4.00
CA VAL A 55 19.34 4.50 -4.40
C VAL A 55 19.68 3.40 -3.41
N VAL A 56 20.02 2.23 -3.95
CA VAL A 56 20.56 1.12 -3.18
C VAL A 56 22.08 1.29 -3.11
N SER A 57 22.63 1.33 -1.90
CA SER A 57 24.08 1.41 -1.73
C SER A 57 24.76 0.14 -2.21
N SER A 58 25.81 0.27 -3.02
CA SER A 58 26.65 -0.86 -3.36
C SER A 58 27.53 -1.24 -2.16
N THR A 59 27.52 -2.51 -1.79
CA THR A 59 28.35 -3.07 -0.71
C THR A 59 29.59 -3.78 -1.24
N VAL A 60 29.71 -3.91 -2.56
CA VAL A 60 30.69 -4.74 -3.25
C VAL A 60 31.74 -3.85 -3.94
N ASP A 61 33.02 -4.19 -3.79
CA ASP A 61 34.12 -3.49 -4.46
C ASP A 61 34.60 -4.22 -5.74
N LYS A 62 35.55 -3.61 -6.47
CA LYS A 62 36.08 -4.22 -7.72
C LYS A 62 36.78 -5.56 -7.48
N ARG A 63 37.41 -5.75 -6.31
CA ARG A 63 38.17 -6.97 -5.99
C ARG A 63 37.21 -8.12 -5.75
N GLU A 64 36.12 -7.87 -5.04
CA GLU A 64 35.07 -8.84 -4.76
C GLU A 64 34.32 -9.23 -6.04
N VAL A 65 34.02 -8.26 -6.92
CA VAL A 65 33.47 -8.55 -8.25
C VAL A 65 34.41 -9.46 -9.05
N ARG A 66 35.71 -9.16 -9.08
CA ARG A 66 36.71 -10.01 -9.76
C ARG A 66 36.72 -11.42 -9.19
N PHE A 67 36.75 -11.53 -7.88
CA PHE A 67 36.74 -12.83 -7.19
C PHE A 67 35.49 -13.65 -7.55
N ALA A 68 34.32 -13.02 -7.61
CA ALA A 68 33.09 -13.69 -8.01
C ALA A 68 33.15 -14.21 -9.46
N ILE A 69 33.71 -13.41 -10.39
CA ILE A 69 33.92 -13.79 -11.79
C ILE A 69 34.91 -14.95 -11.89
N ASP A 70 36.08 -14.85 -11.26
CA ASP A 70 37.11 -15.90 -11.27
C ASP A 70 36.58 -17.21 -10.68
N HIS A 71 35.81 -17.13 -9.60
CA HIS A 71 35.17 -18.30 -9.00
C HIS A 71 34.13 -18.94 -9.94
N HIS A 72 33.36 -18.14 -10.69
CA HIS A 72 32.43 -18.64 -11.69
C HIS A 72 33.15 -19.32 -12.86
N LEU A 73 34.21 -18.72 -13.39
CA LEU A 73 35.03 -19.29 -14.45
C LEU A 73 35.68 -20.60 -14.01
N LYS A 74 36.24 -20.64 -12.79
CA LYS A 74 36.81 -21.86 -12.20
C LYS A 74 35.78 -22.98 -12.12
N LYS A 75 34.53 -22.69 -11.73
CA LYS A 75 33.44 -23.68 -11.70
C LYS A 75 33.08 -24.23 -13.09
N GLN A 76 33.31 -23.45 -14.14
CA GLN A 76 33.08 -23.84 -15.53
C GLN A 76 34.32 -24.45 -16.19
N GLY A 77 35.43 -24.62 -15.47
CA GLY A 77 36.70 -25.10 -16.04
C GLY A 77 37.34 -24.12 -17.04
N GLN A 78 36.98 -22.84 -16.98
CA GLN A 78 37.50 -21.79 -17.85
C GLN A 78 38.71 -21.08 -17.22
N PRO A 79 39.61 -20.47 -18.03
CA PRO A 79 40.71 -19.67 -17.50
C PRO A 79 40.18 -18.47 -16.70
N LEU A 80 40.93 -18.09 -15.67
CA LEU A 80 40.62 -16.93 -14.83
C LEU A 80 40.78 -15.62 -15.60
N THR A 81 40.23 -14.54 -15.05
CA THR A 81 40.32 -13.21 -15.64
C THR A 81 41.77 -12.70 -15.66
N GLY A 82 42.14 -12.06 -16.77
CA GLY A 82 43.42 -11.38 -16.93
C GLY A 82 43.48 -10.02 -16.22
N SER A 83 44.59 -9.30 -16.37
CA SER A 83 44.72 -7.93 -15.86
C SER A 83 43.97 -6.88 -16.69
N ASP A 84 43.47 -7.26 -17.87
CA ASP A 84 42.81 -6.43 -18.88
C ASP A 84 41.31 -6.19 -18.60
N ILE A 85 40.76 -6.77 -17.53
CA ILE A 85 39.34 -6.64 -17.21
C ILE A 85 38.97 -5.19 -16.84
N GLN A 86 38.01 -4.63 -17.56
CA GLN A 86 37.46 -3.31 -17.33
C GLN A 86 36.16 -3.39 -16.55
N TYR A 87 35.90 -2.40 -15.70
CA TYR A 87 34.70 -2.34 -14.87
C TYR A 87 33.97 -1.03 -15.11
N LYS A 88 32.73 -1.12 -15.54
CA LYS A 88 31.77 -0.02 -15.54
C LYS A 88 30.75 -0.24 -14.43
N ARG A 89 30.54 0.77 -13.58
CA ARG A 89 29.55 0.70 -12.50
C ARG A 89 28.33 1.48 -12.94
N VAL A 90 27.16 0.88 -12.83
CA VAL A 90 25.93 1.46 -13.35
C VAL A 90 24.87 1.42 -12.27
N LEU A 91 24.16 2.54 -12.07
CA LEU A 91 22.93 2.60 -11.32
C LEU A 91 21.76 2.49 -12.30
N TYR A 92 21.12 1.32 -12.31
CA TYR A 92 20.02 1.02 -13.22
C TYR A 92 18.67 1.26 -12.53
N PRO A 93 17.79 2.12 -13.08
CA PRO A 93 16.53 2.44 -12.42
C PRO A 93 15.44 1.39 -12.70
N TYR A 94 14.69 1.06 -11.66
CA TYR A 94 13.47 0.27 -11.72
C TYR A 94 12.29 1.06 -11.20
N TRP A 95 11.16 0.95 -11.87
CA TRP A 95 9.88 1.28 -11.25
C TRP A 95 9.55 0.24 -10.21
N ARG A 96 9.27 0.68 -8.99
CA ARG A 96 8.60 -0.09 -7.93
C ARG A 96 7.18 0.42 -7.85
N ILE A 97 6.24 -0.42 -8.30
CA ILE A 97 4.81 -0.13 -8.25
C ILE A 97 4.22 -0.86 -7.05
N GLU A 98 3.62 -0.11 -6.14
CA GLU A 98 2.85 -0.60 -5.01
C GLU A 98 1.38 -0.32 -5.25
N ALA A 99 0.53 -1.27 -4.88
CA ALA A 99 -0.91 -1.18 -5.12
C ALA A 99 -1.66 -2.17 -4.23
N ILE A 100 -2.98 -2.10 -4.28
CA ILE A 100 -3.86 -3.12 -3.72
C ILE A 100 -4.48 -3.91 -4.86
N VAL A 101 -4.38 -5.24 -4.81
CA VAL A 101 -5.08 -6.11 -5.75
C VAL A 101 -6.39 -6.58 -5.13
N LEU A 102 -7.48 -6.31 -5.84
CA LEU A 102 -8.79 -6.88 -5.58
C LEU A 102 -8.93 -8.17 -6.38
N LYS A 103 -9.20 -9.27 -5.68
CA LYS A 103 -9.56 -10.56 -6.28
C LYS A 103 -10.98 -10.89 -5.92
N THR A 104 -11.82 -11.04 -6.94
CA THR A 104 -13.17 -11.58 -6.81
C THR A 104 -13.17 -12.99 -7.39
N ARG A 105 -13.54 -13.99 -6.59
CA ARG A 105 -13.62 -15.40 -6.99
C ARG A 105 -15.01 -15.94 -6.70
N ASN A 106 -15.71 -16.37 -7.74
CA ASN A 106 -17.02 -16.98 -7.61
C ASN A 106 -16.86 -18.50 -7.49
N ARG A 107 -17.14 -19.01 -6.29
CA ARG A 107 -16.99 -20.42 -5.93
C ARG A 107 -18.31 -20.96 -5.43
N ALA A 108 -18.60 -22.21 -5.77
CA ALA A 108 -19.78 -22.87 -5.29
C ALA A 108 -19.39 -23.93 -4.26
N ARG A 109 -19.80 -23.70 -3.00
CA ARG A 109 -19.57 -24.65 -1.92
C ARG A 109 -20.71 -25.66 -1.89
N LEU A 110 -20.37 -26.93 -1.94
CA LEU A 110 -21.30 -28.00 -1.59
C LEU A 110 -21.36 -28.04 -0.07
N LEU A 111 -22.49 -27.62 0.50
CA LEU A 111 -22.78 -27.88 1.89
C LEU A 111 -23.38 -29.28 1.95
N GLU A 112 -22.64 -30.20 2.57
CA GLU A 112 -23.24 -31.43 3.05
C GLU A 112 -24.18 -31.04 4.18
N ASP A 113 -25.43 -31.49 4.06
CA ASP A 113 -26.47 -31.28 5.06
C ASP A 113 -25.99 -31.90 6.37
N ARG A 114 -25.38 -31.07 7.21
CA ARG A 114 -24.89 -31.49 8.51
C ARG A 114 -26.15 -31.81 9.30
N LYS A 115 -26.39 -33.10 9.53
CA LYS A 115 -27.41 -33.58 10.47
C LYS A 115 -27.03 -33.09 11.87
N ASP A 116 -27.27 -31.81 12.15
CA ASP A 116 -27.07 -31.26 13.47
C ASP A 116 -28.14 -31.85 14.38
N TYR A 117 -27.65 -32.59 15.36
CA TYR A 117 -28.43 -33.18 16.42
C TYR A 117 -29.26 -32.10 17.10
N ASN A 118 -30.58 -32.29 17.10
CA ASN A 118 -31.54 -31.56 17.92
C ASN A 118 -31.05 -31.45 19.38
N TYR A 119 -30.38 -30.36 19.74
CA TYR A 119 -30.41 -29.90 21.12
C TYR A 119 -31.71 -29.10 21.28
N GLY A 120 -32.68 -29.76 21.91
CA GLY A 120 -34.04 -29.27 22.04
C GLY A 120 -34.10 -27.91 22.71
N HIS A 121 -34.61 -26.91 21.97
CA HIS A 121 -35.49 -25.90 22.54
C HIS A 121 -36.33 -25.27 21.41
N GLY A 122 -37.50 -25.86 21.16
CA GLY A 122 -38.74 -25.11 20.95
C GLY A 122 -38.94 -24.25 19.70
N SER A 123 -38.51 -24.66 18.50
CA SER A 123 -39.01 -24.05 17.25
C SER A 123 -39.78 -25.06 16.41
N LEU A 124 -41.11 -24.99 16.49
CA LEU A 124 -42.11 -25.92 15.93
C LEU A 124 -42.48 -25.66 14.46
N LEU A 125 -41.60 -25.08 13.64
CA LEU A 125 -41.92 -24.76 12.24
C LEU A 125 -40.73 -24.97 11.30
N ARG A 126 -40.32 -26.22 11.08
CA ARG A 126 -39.70 -26.75 9.83
C ARG A 126 -39.26 -28.21 10.03
N ALA A 127 -40.20 -29.14 9.94
CA ALA A 127 -39.88 -30.56 9.94
C ALA A 127 -40.79 -31.31 8.96
N SER A 128 -40.50 -31.21 7.66
CA SER A 128 -41.14 -32.06 6.65
C SER A 128 -40.34 -32.16 5.35
N CYS A 129 -39.02 -32.40 5.41
CA CYS A 129 -38.22 -32.80 4.24
C CYS A 129 -37.05 -33.70 4.66
N LEU A 130 -37.32 -34.91 5.15
CA LEU A 130 -36.29 -35.93 5.42
C LEU A 130 -36.49 -37.09 4.44
N SER A 131 -35.75 -37.10 3.32
CA SER A 131 -35.30 -38.32 2.62
C SER A 131 -34.72 -38.04 1.22
N SER A 132 -33.62 -37.30 1.15
CA SER A 132 -32.67 -37.40 0.04
C SER A 132 -31.41 -36.60 0.41
N GLY A 133 -30.23 -37.18 0.26
CA GLY A 133 -28.95 -36.50 0.51
C GLY A 133 -28.70 -35.40 -0.52
N HIS A 134 -29.46 -34.31 -0.44
CA HIS A 134 -29.35 -33.17 -1.33
C HIS A 134 -28.26 -32.27 -0.79
N SER A 135 -27.08 -32.31 -1.40
CA SER A 135 -26.08 -31.28 -1.22
C SER A 135 -26.63 -29.97 -1.79
N ILE A 136 -26.81 -28.98 -0.92
CA ILE A 136 -27.19 -27.64 -1.38
C ILE A 136 -25.90 -26.98 -1.89
N LYS A 137 -25.88 -26.70 -3.19
CA LYS A 137 -24.79 -25.95 -3.83
C LYS A 137 -25.00 -24.46 -3.54
N GLU A 138 -24.35 -23.95 -2.51
CA GLU A 138 -24.38 -22.53 -2.16
C GLU A 138 -23.36 -21.79 -3.04
N LYS A 139 -23.84 -20.76 -3.73
CA LYS A 139 -22.99 -19.89 -4.55
C LYS A 139 -22.47 -18.76 -3.67
N HIS A 140 -21.15 -18.62 -3.56
CA HIS A 140 -20.54 -17.52 -2.81
C HIS A 140 -19.45 -16.83 -3.62
N THR A 141 -19.34 -15.52 -3.41
CA THR A 141 -18.30 -14.70 -4.03
C THR A 141 -17.28 -14.32 -2.96
N GLU A 142 -16.07 -14.88 -3.07
CA GLU A 142 -14.94 -14.53 -2.22
C GLU A 142 -14.31 -13.24 -2.75
N VAL A 143 -14.18 -12.24 -1.88
CA VAL A 143 -13.49 -10.99 -2.18
C VAL A 143 -12.26 -10.89 -1.29
N THR A 144 -11.10 -10.80 -1.92
CA THR A 144 -9.80 -10.68 -1.25
C THR A 144 -9.11 -9.41 -1.68
N LEU A 145 -8.66 -8.63 -0.70
CA LEU A 145 -7.73 -7.53 -0.90
C LEU A 145 -6.34 -7.98 -0.46
N SER A 146 -5.34 -7.80 -1.32
CA SER A 146 -3.96 -8.13 -0.99
C SER A 146 -3.01 -7.03 -1.46
N PRO A 147 -2.01 -6.64 -0.66
CA PRO A 147 -0.97 -5.74 -1.13
C PRO A 147 -0.23 -6.39 -2.32
N TYR A 148 0.15 -5.55 -3.27
CA TYR A 148 0.83 -5.96 -4.48
C TYR A 148 2.01 -5.05 -4.74
N THR A 149 3.18 -5.65 -4.90
CA THR A 149 4.41 -4.94 -5.23
C THR A 149 5.03 -5.63 -6.43
N VAL A 150 5.36 -4.84 -7.45
CA VAL A 150 6.08 -5.32 -8.64
C VAL A 150 7.18 -4.34 -9.00
N THR A 151 8.26 -4.87 -9.55
CA THR A 151 9.29 -4.05 -10.18
C THR A 151 9.40 -4.30 -11.66
N SER A 152 9.59 -3.22 -12.43
CA SER A 152 9.84 -3.26 -13.87
C SER A 152 10.96 -2.27 -14.24
N PRO A 153 11.64 -2.41 -15.37
CA PRO A 153 12.69 -1.48 -15.77
C PRO A 153 12.12 -0.07 -15.97
N ALA A 154 12.85 0.94 -15.52
CA ALA A 154 12.52 2.35 -15.76
C ALA A 154 13.42 2.98 -16.84
N ALA A 155 14.43 2.26 -17.31
CA ALA A 155 15.33 2.65 -18.40
C ALA A 155 15.21 1.69 -19.59
N TYR A 156 15.93 1.98 -20.67
CA TYR A 156 16.13 1.07 -21.78
C TYR A 156 16.74 -0.26 -21.33
N GLU A 157 16.42 -1.33 -22.05
CA GLU A 157 16.93 -2.65 -21.71
C GLU A 157 18.45 -2.71 -21.93
N VAL A 158 19.18 -3.00 -20.86
CA VAL A 158 20.60 -3.29 -20.93
C VAL A 158 20.75 -4.80 -20.89
N ALA A 159 21.30 -5.36 -21.96
CA ALA A 159 21.40 -6.79 -22.12
C ALA A 159 22.08 -7.45 -20.90
N GLY A 160 21.37 -8.39 -20.27
CA GLY A 160 21.84 -9.16 -19.11
C GLY A 160 21.55 -8.53 -17.74
N ILE A 161 21.06 -7.28 -17.67
CA ILE A 161 20.43 -6.74 -16.46
C ILE A 161 19.04 -7.39 -16.30
N PRO A 162 18.67 -7.89 -15.10
CA PRO A 162 17.41 -8.57 -14.92
C PRO A 162 16.23 -7.61 -15.12
N TYR A 163 15.15 -8.13 -15.70
CA TYR A 163 13.93 -7.36 -15.95
C TYR A 163 13.24 -6.87 -14.66
N THR A 164 13.46 -7.56 -13.53
CA THR A 164 12.80 -7.25 -12.27
C THR A 164 13.74 -7.50 -11.10
N LEU A 165 13.64 -6.68 -10.05
CA LEU A 165 14.30 -6.92 -8.76
C LEU A 165 13.53 -7.96 -7.93
N GLY A 166 12.29 -8.30 -8.33
CA GLY A 166 11.45 -9.27 -7.65
C GLY A 166 11.18 -8.87 -6.20
N MET A 167 11.17 -9.85 -5.30
CA MET A 167 10.91 -9.64 -3.86
C MET A 167 12.04 -8.90 -3.13
N ARG A 168 13.18 -8.64 -3.79
CA ARG A 168 14.35 -8.04 -3.12
C ARG A 168 14.06 -6.64 -2.62
N THR A 169 13.24 -5.87 -3.33
CA THR A 169 12.84 -4.53 -2.90
C THR A 169 12.23 -4.52 -1.51
N ASN A 170 11.60 -5.60 -1.07
CA ASN A 170 11.01 -5.68 0.27
C ASN A 170 12.02 -5.89 1.41
N TYR A 171 13.32 -5.95 1.11
CA TYR A 171 14.38 -6.16 2.12
C TYR A 171 15.60 -5.28 1.89
N LEU A 172 15.58 -4.42 0.87
CA LEU A 172 16.67 -3.52 0.58
C LEU A 172 16.60 -2.30 1.48
N LYS A 173 17.76 -1.94 2.05
CA LYS A 173 17.97 -0.62 2.63
C LYS A 173 18.29 0.35 1.50
N VAL A 174 17.49 1.40 1.38
CA VAL A 174 17.65 2.42 0.35
C VAL A 174 17.92 3.77 1.00
N MET A 175 18.49 4.68 0.22
CA MET A 175 18.62 6.09 0.58
C MET A 175 17.83 6.93 -0.42
N PRO A 176 17.31 8.11 -0.03
CA PRO A 176 16.77 9.06 -1.00
C PRO A 176 17.80 9.37 -2.09
N PHE A 177 17.35 9.44 -3.33
CA PHE A 177 18.20 9.81 -4.45
C PHE A 177 18.53 11.30 -4.36
N VAL A 178 19.82 11.62 -4.25
CA VAL A 178 20.35 12.98 -4.29
C VAL A 178 21.54 12.96 -5.23
N GLU A 179 21.47 13.70 -6.34
CA GLU A 179 22.47 13.63 -7.42
C GLU A 179 23.90 13.85 -6.92
N GLY A 180 24.12 14.82 -6.03
CA GLY A 180 25.42 15.10 -5.43
C GLY A 180 25.89 14.13 -4.34
N ALA A 181 25.05 13.20 -3.89
CA ALA A 181 25.41 12.18 -2.89
C ALA A 181 25.82 10.85 -3.53
N ILE A 182 25.68 10.72 -4.85
CA ILE A 182 26.02 9.50 -5.58
C ILE A 182 27.54 9.46 -5.78
N ASP A 183 28.13 8.28 -5.58
CA ASP A 183 29.54 8.04 -5.89
C ASP A 183 29.78 8.30 -7.38
N GLU A 184 30.61 9.31 -7.69
CA GLU A 184 30.96 9.76 -9.05
C GLU A 184 31.47 8.62 -9.98
N ARG A 185 31.85 7.48 -9.40
CA ARG A 185 32.28 6.29 -10.16
C ARG A 185 31.10 5.50 -10.75
N PHE A 186 29.85 5.82 -10.43
CA PHE A 186 28.66 5.18 -10.98
C PHE A 186 28.05 6.02 -12.10
N ASP A 187 27.81 5.37 -13.23
CA ASP A 187 26.98 5.92 -14.30
C ASP A 187 25.50 5.74 -13.94
N VAL A 188 24.80 6.84 -13.71
CA VAL A 188 23.36 6.83 -13.43
C VAL A 188 22.61 6.80 -14.75
N LEU A 189 21.85 5.73 -15.01
CA LEU A 189 21.02 5.69 -16.23
C LEU A 189 19.74 6.49 -16.04
N PRO A 190 19.33 7.29 -17.05
CA PRO A 190 18.11 8.08 -16.95
C PRO A 190 16.87 7.19 -16.93
N VAL A 191 15.79 7.70 -16.32
CA VAL A 191 14.46 7.09 -16.44
C VAL A 191 13.87 7.47 -17.78
N THR A 192 13.76 6.49 -18.67
CA THR A 192 13.24 6.64 -20.04
C THR A 192 11.85 6.03 -20.22
N VAL A 193 11.34 5.30 -19.23
CA VAL A 193 10.00 4.70 -19.25
C VAL A 193 9.07 5.49 -18.34
N PRO A 194 7.98 6.10 -18.85
CA PRO A 194 6.99 6.80 -18.03
C PRO A 194 6.31 5.87 -17.01
N MET A 195 5.94 6.41 -15.84
CA MET A 195 5.22 5.67 -14.80
C MET A 195 3.90 5.07 -15.32
N THR A 196 3.19 5.78 -16.20
CA THR A 196 1.92 5.32 -16.78
C THR A 196 2.08 4.00 -17.55
N MET A 197 3.20 3.82 -18.26
CA MET A 197 3.51 2.56 -18.95
C MET A 197 3.82 1.44 -17.97
N ALA A 198 4.60 1.71 -16.92
CA ALA A 198 4.91 0.73 -15.87
C ALA A 198 3.64 0.27 -15.13
N VAL A 199 2.72 1.19 -14.81
CA VAL A 199 1.42 0.88 -14.21
C VAL A 199 0.55 0.06 -15.17
N GLN A 200 0.52 0.39 -16.46
CA GLN A 200 -0.23 -0.37 -17.45
C GLN A 200 0.31 -1.81 -17.57
N GLN A 201 1.63 -1.99 -17.51
CA GLN A 201 2.25 -3.30 -17.50
C GLN A 201 1.89 -4.08 -16.23
N ALA A 202 1.94 -3.44 -15.06
CA ALA A 202 1.53 -4.04 -13.80
C ALA A 202 0.07 -4.52 -13.85
N ARG A 203 -0.85 -3.70 -14.41
CA ARG A 203 -2.25 -4.06 -14.62
C ARG A 203 -2.40 -5.30 -15.51
N LYS A 204 -1.69 -5.35 -16.66
CA LYS A 204 -1.71 -6.51 -17.56
C LYS A 204 -1.23 -7.79 -16.86
N SER A 205 -0.17 -7.68 -16.05
CA SER A 205 0.38 -8.81 -15.28
C SER A 205 -0.61 -9.33 -14.22
N VAL A 206 -1.39 -8.45 -13.59
CA VAL A 206 -2.38 -8.83 -12.58
C VAL A 206 -3.61 -9.46 -13.22
N GLN A 207 -4.05 -8.93 -14.36
CA GLN A 207 -5.17 -9.47 -15.12
C GLN A 207 -4.89 -10.89 -15.64
N SER A 208 -3.67 -11.16 -16.10
CA SER A 208 -3.31 -12.50 -16.58
C SER A 208 -3.35 -13.56 -15.47
N VAL A 209 -2.90 -13.23 -14.26
CA VAL A 209 -3.01 -14.11 -13.07
C VAL A 209 -4.48 -14.35 -12.69
N GLY A 210 -5.34 -13.35 -12.89
CA GLY A 210 -6.78 -13.45 -12.63
C GLY A 210 -7.52 -14.46 -13.50
N MET A 211 -7.02 -14.73 -14.70
CA MET A 211 -7.65 -15.62 -15.69
C MET A 211 -7.34 -17.10 -15.45
N VAL A 212 -6.44 -17.43 -14.50
CA VAL A 212 -5.99 -18.81 -14.25
C VAL A 212 -7.09 -19.67 -13.59
N GLU A 213 -7.96 -19.07 -12.79
CA GLU A 213 -9.05 -19.80 -12.11
C GLU A 213 -10.36 -19.66 -12.89
N SER A 214 -10.93 -20.78 -13.35
CA SER A 214 -12.29 -20.80 -13.90
C SER A 214 -13.32 -20.54 -12.80
N ALA A 215 -14.33 -19.72 -13.10
CA ALA A 215 -15.41 -19.41 -12.17
C ALA A 215 -16.48 -20.50 -12.19
N ASP A 216 -17.01 -20.87 -11.02
CA ASP A 216 -18.16 -21.81 -10.93
C ASP A 216 -19.47 -21.17 -11.39
N PHE A 217 -19.55 -19.84 -11.31
CA PHE A 217 -20.64 -19.00 -11.80
C PHE A 217 -20.13 -17.56 -12.00
N GLY A 218 -20.83 -16.76 -12.80
CA GLY A 218 -20.43 -15.37 -13.04
C GLY A 218 -19.02 -15.26 -13.66
N ARG A 219 -18.28 -14.21 -13.28
CA ARG A 219 -16.93 -13.94 -13.78
C ARG A 219 -15.97 -13.63 -12.63
N ASN A 220 -14.80 -14.28 -12.63
CA ASN A 220 -13.71 -13.91 -11.72
C ASN A 220 -13.11 -12.58 -12.17
N LEU A 221 -12.86 -11.68 -11.22
CA LEU A 221 -12.28 -10.36 -11.47
C LEU A 221 -10.96 -10.24 -10.72
N THR A 222 -9.95 -9.67 -11.36
CA THR A 222 -8.71 -9.28 -10.68
C THR A 222 -8.29 -7.91 -11.18
N GLU A 223 -8.24 -6.94 -10.28
CA GLU A 223 -7.95 -5.55 -10.61
C GLU A 223 -6.96 -4.92 -9.63
N LEU A 224 -6.28 -3.87 -10.11
CA LEU A 224 -5.24 -3.15 -9.40
C LEU A 224 -5.77 -1.77 -9.00
N TYR A 225 -5.69 -1.44 -7.71
CA TYR A 225 -6.16 -0.18 -7.13
C TYR A 225 -5.01 0.63 -6.57
N HIS A 226 -5.13 1.95 -6.72
CA HIS A 226 -4.21 2.95 -6.20
C HIS A 226 -2.72 2.62 -6.46
N PRO A 227 -2.31 2.47 -7.73
CA PRO A 227 -0.92 2.21 -8.04
C PRO A 227 -0.07 3.45 -7.73
N VAL A 228 0.80 3.33 -6.73
CA VAL A 228 1.81 4.32 -6.35
C VAL A 228 3.15 3.86 -6.89
N GLY A 229 3.88 4.78 -7.53
CA GLY A 229 5.17 4.50 -8.16
C GLY A 229 6.31 5.17 -7.42
N SER A 230 7.42 4.46 -7.29
CA SER A 230 8.71 5.01 -6.91
C SER A 230 9.80 4.45 -7.81
N VAL A 231 10.91 5.17 -7.92
CA VAL A 231 12.09 4.70 -8.68
C VAL A 231 13.12 4.16 -7.71
N VAL A 232 13.66 2.98 -8.00
CA VAL A 232 14.76 2.37 -7.25
C VAL A 232 15.95 2.16 -8.18
N TYR A 233 17.01 2.92 -7.96
CA TYR A 233 18.30 2.75 -8.61
C TYR A 233 19.06 1.61 -7.95
N PHE A 234 19.29 0.55 -8.73
CA PHE A 234 20.00 -0.64 -8.27
C PHE A 234 21.42 -0.70 -8.85
N PRO A 235 22.46 -0.95 -8.04
CA PRO A 235 23.84 -0.97 -8.50
C PRO A 235 24.19 -2.28 -9.20
N TYR A 236 24.77 -2.16 -10.39
CA TYR A 236 25.37 -3.25 -11.15
C TYR A 236 26.81 -2.94 -11.53
N PHE A 237 27.61 -4.00 -11.64
CA PHE A 237 28.92 -3.95 -12.27
C PHE A 237 28.84 -4.66 -13.61
N LEU A 238 29.25 -3.96 -14.66
CA LEU A 238 29.50 -4.51 -15.97
C LEU A 238 31.01 -4.72 -16.09
N ALA A 239 31.43 -5.98 -16.05
CA ALA A 239 32.84 -6.35 -16.16
C ALA A 239 33.10 -6.89 -17.56
N GLU A 240 34.07 -6.32 -18.27
CA GLU A 240 34.36 -6.64 -19.67
C GLU A 240 35.81 -7.07 -19.84
N SER A 241 36.07 -8.12 -20.62
CA SER A 241 37.42 -8.55 -20.99
C SER A 241 37.48 -8.88 -22.47
N LEU A 242 38.60 -8.53 -23.08
CA LEU A 242 38.94 -8.84 -24.47
C LEU A 242 40.21 -9.71 -24.48
N ALA A 243 40.11 -10.89 -23.87
CA ALA A 243 41.22 -11.84 -23.82
C ALA A 243 41.17 -12.79 -25.03
N GLY A 244 42.29 -12.92 -25.74
CA GLY A 244 42.42 -13.88 -26.85
C GLY A 244 41.49 -13.60 -28.04
N GLY A 245 41.07 -12.34 -28.25
CA GLY A 245 40.15 -11.95 -29.31
C GLY A 245 38.67 -12.29 -29.04
N ILE A 246 38.36 -12.83 -27.86
CA ILE A 246 36.98 -13.14 -27.44
C ILE A 246 36.52 -12.05 -26.48
N TYR A 247 35.43 -11.37 -26.84
CA TYR A 247 34.77 -10.43 -25.95
C TYR A 247 33.94 -11.20 -24.92
N ARG A 248 34.10 -10.85 -23.64
CA ARG A 248 33.25 -11.39 -22.56
C ARG A 248 32.77 -10.25 -21.68
N ARG A 249 31.46 -10.21 -21.42
CA ARG A 249 30.83 -9.32 -20.45
C ARG A 249 30.15 -10.13 -19.36
N TRP A 250 30.40 -9.77 -18.11
CA TRP A 250 29.67 -10.28 -16.94
C TRP A 250 28.87 -9.15 -16.32
N ILE A 251 27.61 -9.46 -15.98
CA ILE A 251 26.75 -8.58 -15.20
C ILE A 251 26.77 -9.09 -13.77
N VAL A 252 27.26 -8.27 -12.85
CA VAL A 252 27.42 -8.62 -11.44
C VAL A 252 26.56 -7.69 -10.58
N ASP A 253 25.82 -8.29 -9.66
CA ASP A 253 25.02 -7.61 -8.67
C ASP A 253 25.90 -6.80 -7.69
N GLY A 254 25.71 -5.49 -7.63
CA GLY A 254 26.50 -4.58 -6.79
C GLY A 254 26.22 -4.66 -5.29
N VAL A 255 25.28 -5.51 -4.85
CA VAL A 255 24.97 -5.78 -3.44
C VAL A 255 25.44 -7.17 -3.02
N THR A 256 25.24 -8.19 -3.87
CA THR A 256 25.51 -9.59 -3.50
C THR A 256 26.73 -10.20 -4.17
N ALA A 257 27.38 -9.46 -5.08
CA ALA A 257 28.46 -9.95 -5.94
C ALA A 257 28.08 -11.16 -6.81
N ARG A 258 26.79 -11.48 -6.93
CA ARG A 258 26.31 -12.59 -7.75
C ARG A 258 26.37 -12.25 -9.23
N ILE A 259 26.88 -13.17 -10.04
CA ILE A 259 26.82 -13.07 -11.50
C ILE A 259 25.38 -13.39 -11.96
N LEU A 260 24.78 -12.43 -12.65
CA LEU A 260 23.41 -12.49 -13.14
C LEU A 260 23.34 -12.96 -14.60
N GLY A 261 24.36 -12.63 -15.38
CA GLY A 261 24.46 -13.02 -16.78
C GLY A 261 25.89 -12.94 -17.28
N HIS A 262 26.16 -13.66 -18.37
CA HIS A 262 27.40 -13.57 -19.14
C HIS A 262 27.06 -13.49 -20.63
N GLN A 263 27.85 -12.73 -21.39
CA GLN A 263 27.70 -12.56 -22.83
C GLN A 263 29.06 -12.68 -23.50
N GLU A 264 29.11 -13.40 -24.62
CA GLU A 264 30.35 -13.64 -25.39
C GLU A 264 30.42 -12.84 -26.70
N ARG A 265 29.42 -11.99 -26.96
CA ARG A 265 29.39 -11.13 -28.13
C ARG A 265 29.21 -9.68 -27.69
N PRO A 266 29.94 -8.73 -28.30
CA PRO A 266 29.65 -7.34 -28.10
C PRO A 266 28.24 -7.10 -28.62
N VAL A 267 27.37 -6.59 -27.75
CA VAL A 267 26.05 -6.14 -28.18
C VAL A 267 26.28 -4.87 -28.97
N GLU A 268 25.92 -4.87 -30.26
CA GLU A 268 25.75 -3.64 -31.02
C GLU A 268 24.60 -2.88 -30.36
N VAL A 269 24.95 -1.97 -29.44
CA VAL A 269 23.98 -1.07 -28.86
C VAL A 269 23.67 -0.06 -29.94
N SER A 270 22.61 -0.33 -30.72
CA SER A 270 21.96 0.68 -31.55
C SER A 270 21.38 1.74 -30.62
N MET A 271 22.21 2.69 -30.21
CA MET A 271 21.80 3.94 -29.58
C MET A 271 21.13 4.80 -30.66
N VAL A 272 20.00 4.34 -31.19
CA VAL A 272 19.18 5.11 -32.13
C VAL A 272 18.48 6.19 -31.31
N ASP A 273 19.01 7.40 -31.37
CA ASP A 273 18.33 8.69 -31.13
C ASP A 273 17.21 8.70 -30.08
N VAL A 274 17.45 8.11 -28.91
CA VAL A 274 16.52 8.27 -27.78
C VAL A 274 16.89 9.59 -27.09
N PRO A 275 15.98 10.57 -27.01
CA PRO A 275 16.26 11.82 -26.32
C PRO A 275 16.77 11.54 -24.91
N MET A 276 17.97 12.04 -24.63
CA MET A 276 18.69 11.85 -23.35
C MET A 276 18.06 12.63 -22.19
N GLU A 277 17.03 13.43 -22.44
CA GLU A 277 16.40 14.22 -21.39
C GLU A 277 15.59 13.31 -20.48
N PRO A 278 15.85 13.34 -19.15
CA PRO A 278 15.05 12.58 -18.21
C PRO A 278 13.59 13.03 -18.32
N LEU A 279 12.70 12.08 -18.56
CA LEU A 279 11.27 12.36 -18.76
C LEU A 279 10.57 12.82 -17.47
N ILE A 280 11.24 12.73 -16.31
CA ILE A 280 10.61 12.81 -14.99
C ILE A 280 11.55 13.49 -13.99
N GLU A 281 11.01 14.48 -13.28
CA GLU A 281 11.62 15.05 -12.09
C GLU A 281 11.26 14.18 -10.87
N PHE A 282 12.26 13.87 -10.04
CA PHE A 282 12.04 13.08 -8.84
C PHE A 282 11.71 13.96 -7.64
N GLY A 283 10.74 13.51 -6.86
CA GLY A 283 10.43 14.13 -5.59
C GLY A 283 11.50 13.83 -4.55
N GLN A 284 11.84 14.82 -3.74
CA GLN A 284 12.67 14.62 -2.56
C GLN A 284 11.78 14.33 -1.35
N LEU A 285 12.19 13.35 -0.55
CA LEU A 285 11.58 13.14 0.76
C LEU A 285 12.08 14.22 1.71
N GLU A 286 11.14 14.96 2.29
CA GLU A 286 11.46 15.97 3.29
C GLU A 286 11.10 15.44 4.69
N ILE A 287 11.99 15.71 5.66
CA ILE A 287 11.77 15.35 7.06
C ILE A 287 11.84 16.62 7.87
N SER A 288 10.79 16.85 8.63
CA SER A 288 10.65 18.04 9.47
C SER A 288 10.18 17.65 10.86
N HIS A 289 10.22 18.59 11.82
CA HIS A 289 9.61 18.38 13.12
C HIS A 289 8.09 18.24 13.00
N HIS A 290 7.50 17.26 13.68
CA HIS A 290 6.06 17.05 13.68
C HIS A 290 5.37 18.06 14.60
N ARG A 291 5.18 19.29 14.09
CA ARG A 291 4.66 20.42 14.86
C ARG A 291 3.40 21.01 14.27
N CYS A 292 2.57 21.59 15.14
CA CYS A 292 1.41 22.37 14.73
C CYS A 292 1.87 23.59 13.94
N SER A 293 1.35 23.74 12.71
CA SER A 293 1.68 24.88 11.83
C SER A 293 1.22 26.24 12.37
N ASN A 294 0.41 26.26 13.43
CA ASN A 294 -0.15 27.49 14.00
C ASN A 294 0.58 27.98 15.25
N CYS A 295 0.84 27.08 16.21
CA CYS A 295 1.45 27.46 17.49
C CYS A 295 2.84 26.84 17.72
N GLY A 296 3.30 25.94 16.86
CA GLY A 296 4.60 25.28 16.98
C GLY A 296 4.68 24.15 18.03
N GLU A 297 3.59 23.89 18.77
CA GLU A 297 3.52 22.76 19.71
C GLU A 297 3.74 21.43 18.98
N ASP A 298 4.50 20.53 19.58
CA ASP A 298 4.71 19.18 19.04
C ASP A 298 3.37 18.43 18.98
N LEU A 299 3.09 17.83 17.82
CA LEU A 299 1.90 17.00 17.62
C LEU A 299 2.15 15.59 18.17
N PRO A 300 1.08 14.84 18.51
CA PRO A 300 1.20 13.48 19.03
C PRO A 300 2.01 12.54 18.13
N GLU A 301 2.70 11.56 18.71
CA GLU A 301 3.54 10.62 17.96
C GLU A 301 2.74 9.49 17.28
N GLU A 302 1.46 9.34 17.62
CA GLU A 302 0.57 8.35 17.05
C GLU A 302 0.31 8.63 15.58
N ASN A 303 0.53 7.63 14.72
CA ASN A 303 0.21 7.74 13.30
C ASN A 303 -1.29 8.01 13.10
N SER A 304 -1.61 9.24 12.68
CA SER A 304 -2.92 9.69 12.24
C SER A 304 -2.81 10.54 10.97
N TYR A 305 -3.78 10.49 10.06
CA TYR A 305 -3.80 11.43 8.92
C TYR A 305 -4.30 12.83 9.31
N ILE A 306 -5.01 12.95 10.43
CA ILE A 306 -5.48 14.22 10.96
C ILE A 306 -5.10 14.32 12.42
N TYR A 307 -4.48 15.43 12.79
CA TYR A 307 -4.11 15.76 14.17
C TYR A 307 -4.86 16.98 14.63
N ILE A 308 -5.18 16.98 15.91
CA ILE A 308 -5.75 18.14 16.59
C ILE A 308 -4.72 18.62 17.60
N CYS A 309 -4.28 19.87 17.45
CA CYS A 309 -3.29 20.43 18.37
C CYS A 309 -3.93 20.66 19.75
N LYS A 310 -3.40 20.02 20.79
CA LYS A 310 -3.84 20.21 22.19
C LYS A 310 -3.72 21.65 22.72
N ASN A 311 -2.90 22.49 22.08
CA ASN A 311 -2.67 23.86 22.53
C ASN A 311 -3.60 24.86 21.84
N CYS A 312 -3.59 24.93 20.50
CA CYS A 312 -4.37 25.91 19.75
C CYS A 312 -5.60 25.33 19.06
N HIS A 313 -5.88 24.04 19.24
CA HIS A 313 -7.05 23.32 18.72
C HIS A 313 -7.16 23.31 17.18
N LYS A 314 -6.12 23.74 16.47
CA LYS A 314 -6.10 23.77 15.01
C LYS A 314 -5.83 22.38 14.46
N LEU A 315 -6.61 22.04 13.44
CA LEU A 315 -6.48 20.80 12.70
C LEU A 315 -5.29 20.84 11.75
N THR A 316 -4.51 19.78 11.77
CA THR A 316 -3.42 19.54 10.82
C THR A 316 -3.76 18.28 10.03
N ASN A 317 -4.03 18.45 8.73
CA ASN A 317 -4.21 17.33 7.80
C ASN A 317 -2.86 17.02 7.15
N ILE A 318 -2.44 15.75 7.20
CA ILE A 318 -1.21 15.30 6.55
C ILE A 318 -1.39 15.17 5.04
N GLU A 319 -2.54 14.69 4.59
CA GLU A 319 -2.86 14.43 3.19
C GLU A 319 -4.04 15.32 2.77
N PRO A 320 -3.77 16.54 2.27
CA PRO A 320 -4.83 17.41 1.79
C PRO A 320 -5.53 16.75 0.60
N HIS A 321 -6.86 16.71 0.63
CA HIS A 321 -7.66 16.20 -0.47
C HIS A 321 -8.70 17.25 -0.90
N PRO A 322 -8.87 17.56 -2.20
CA PRO A 322 -9.76 18.63 -2.66
C PRO A 322 -11.23 18.47 -2.23
N LEU A 323 -11.70 17.23 -2.10
CA LEU A 323 -13.07 16.92 -1.67
C LEU A 323 -13.26 16.95 -0.15
N PHE A 324 -12.18 17.00 0.62
CA PHE A 324 -12.26 16.89 2.08
C PHE A 324 -12.60 18.24 2.71
N ARG A 325 -13.73 18.28 3.42
CA ARG A 325 -14.09 19.41 4.28
C ARG A 325 -13.29 19.35 5.58
N THR A 326 -12.57 20.42 5.88
CA THR A 326 -11.70 20.52 7.08
C THR A 326 -12.49 20.55 8.39
N GLU A 327 -13.81 20.68 8.36
CA GLU A 327 -14.64 20.65 9.56
C GLU A 327 -14.83 19.21 10.07
N LEU A 328 -14.36 18.95 11.29
CA LEU A 328 -14.64 17.70 11.98
C LEU A 328 -16.00 17.74 12.65
N GLN A 329 -16.76 16.66 12.47
CA GLN A 329 -18.05 16.49 13.10
C GLN A 329 -17.94 15.45 14.22
N VAL A 330 -18.66 15.69 15.31
CA VAL A 330 -18.87 14.70 16.38
C VAL A 330 -20.36 14.58 16.61
N THR A 331 -20.82 13.41 16.99
CA THR A 331 -22.23 13.25 17.36
C THR A 331 -22.56 14.11 18.59
N SER A 332 -23.67 14.86 18.53
CA SER A 332 -24.06 15.81 19.57
C SER A 332 -24.46 15.15 20.88
N ASP A 333 -25.01 13.93 20.81
CA ASP A 333 -25.37 13.16 21.99
C ASP A 333 -24.10 12.71 22.71
N SER A 334 -23.93 13.20 23.94
CA SER A 334 -22.79 12.84 24.79
C SER A 334 -22.92 11.37 25.16
N GLY A 335 -22.08 10.53 24.55
CA GLY A 335 -21.74 9.22 25.09
C GLY A 335 -21.20 9.33 26.52
N SER A 336 -20.89 8.18 27.12
CA SER A 336 -20.27 8.18 28.46
C SER A 336 -18.83 8.70 28.40
N ASP A 337 -18.30 9.25 29.50
CA ASP A 337 -16.91 9.74 29.59
C ASP A 337 -15.86 8.64 29.29
N GLY A 338 -16.24 7.37 29.34
CA GLY A 338 -15.39 6.23 28.98
C GLY A 338 -15.48 5.79 27.52
N ASP A 339 -16.32 6.42 26.71
CA ASP A 339 -16.54 6.01 25.33
C ASP A 339 -15.34 6.36 24.45
N LEU A 340 -15.03 5.45 23.53
CA LEU A 340 -14.02 5.66 22.50
C LEU A 340 -14.66 6.32 21.29
N LEU A 341 -14.17 7.48 20.89
CA LEU A 341 -14.63 8.18 19.69
C LEU A 341 -13.93 7.62 18.46
N LEU A 342 -14.66 6.86 17.66
CA LEU A 342 -14.15 6.23 16.46
C LEU A 342 -14.42 7.05 15.20
N PRO A 343 -13.41 7.25 14.33
CA PRO A 343 -13.54 8.08 13.14
C PRO A 343 -14.14 7.32 11.96
N PHE A 344 -14.97 8.02 11.18
CA PHE A 344 -15.60 7.52 9.96
C PHE A 344 -15.58 8.58 8.87
N TRP A 345 -15.19 8.18 7.67
CA TRP A 345 -15.32 8.95 6.46
C TRP A 345 -16.76 8.87 5.94
N SER A 346 -17.39 10.02 5.72
CA SER A 346 -18.66 10.14 4.99
C SER A 346 -18.38 10.65 3.58
N LEU A 347 -18.64 9.81 2.59
CA LEU A 347 -18.50 10.12 1.18
C LEU A 347 -19.89 10.37 0.57
N LYS A 348 -20.17 11.61 0.18
CA LYS A 348 -21.46 12.00 -0.42
C LYS A 348 -21.36 11.95 -1.94
N PHE A 349 -22.25 11.20 -2.58
CA PHE A 349 -22.32 11.10 -4.03
C PHE A 349 -23.11 12.26 -4.64
N SER A 350 -22.78 12.60 -5.90
CA SER A 350 -23.58 13.49 -6.73
C SER A 350 -24.92 12.83 -7.08
N GLU A 351 -25.96 13.65 -7.29
CA GLU A 351 -27.34 13.18 -7.57
C GLU A 351 -27.42 12.23 -8.77
N GLN A 352 -26.55 12.41 -9.78
CA GLN A 352 -26.52 11.59 -10.99
C GLN A 352 -26.26 10.11 -10.68
N VAL A 353 -25.46 9.81 -9.65
CA VAL A 353 -25.01 8.45 -9.35
C VAL A 353 -25.86 7.75 -8.30
N GLN A 354 -26.58 8.51 -7.47
CA GLN A 354 -27.47 7.98 -6.43
C GLN A 354 -28.50 6.98 -6.99
N SER A 355 -29.05 7.24 -8.18
CA SER A 355 -30.02 6.35 -8.84
C SER A 355 -29.44 4.98 -9.24
N SER A 356 -28.13 4.91 -9.46
CA SER A 356 -27.43 3.69 -9.88
C SER A 356 -26.96 2.84 -8.70
N LEU A 357 -26.78 3.47 -7.53
CA LEU A 357 -26.29 2.84 -6.31
C LEU A 357 -27.48 2.36 -5.47
N ARG A 358 -27.76 1.06 -5.51
CA ARG A 358 -28.73 0.42 -4.60
C ARG A 358 -28.13 0.19 -3.19
N VAL A 359 -27.48 1.21 -2.64
CA VAL A 359 -26.92 1.16 -1.28
C VAL A 359 -28.04 1.49 -0.28
N SER A 360 -27.96 0.96 0.95
CA SER A 360 -28.97 1.18 2.00
C SER A 360 -29.25 2.66 2.30
N ASN A 361 -28.30 3.54 1.96
CA ASN A 361 -28.48 4.99 1.89
C ASN A 361 -27.90 5.46 0.54
N PRO A 362 -28.73 5.91 -0.42
CA PRO A 362 -28.25 6.22 -1.77
C PRO A 362 -27.31 7.43 -1.81
N ASP A 363 -27.38 8.32 -0.81
CA ASP A 363 -26.70 9.61 -0.87
C ASP A 363 -25.27 9.56 -0.30
N ARG A 364 -25.00 8.62 0.62
CA ARG A 364 -23.75 8.57 1.37
C ARG A 364 -23.25 7.15 1.56
N LEU A 365 -21.95 6.97 1.33
CA LEU A 365 -21.21 5.80 1.79
C LEU A 365 -20.40 6.16 3.03
N ILE A 366 -20.40 5.27 4.01
CA ILE A 366 -19.60 5.43 5.24
C ILE A 366 -18.46 4.42 5.23
N VAL A 367 -17.24 4.89 5.45
CA VAL A 367 -16.03 4.07 5.51
C VAL A 367 -15.36 4.28 6.88
N PRO A 368 -15.07 3.23 7.66
CA PRO A 368 -14.26 3.35 8.86
C PRO A 368 -12.93 4.04 8.53
N ALA A 369 -12.53 5.03 9.32
CA ALA A 369 -11.28 5.75 9.10
C ALA A 369 -10.12 5.14 9.93
N PHE A 370 -10.28 3.87 10.33
CA PHE A 370 -9.31 3.10 11.10
C PHE A 370 -9.10 1.73 10.45
N GLN A 371 -7.92 1.14 10.63
CA GLN A 371 -7.57 -0.10 9.95
C GLN A 371 -8.32 -1.31 10.52
N MET A 372 -8.78 -2.20 9.62
CA MET A 372 -9.38 -3.49 9.97
C MET A 372 -8.77 -4.57 9.06
N SER A 373 -8.43 -5.74 9.60
CA SER A 373 -7.81 -6.81 8.83
C SER A 373 -8.79 -7.59 7.94
N ASN A 374 -10.08 -7.56 8.28
CA ASN A 374 -11.12 -8.33 7.60
C ASN A 374 -12.01 -7.40 6.77
N PHE A 375 -11.86 -7.45 5.45
CA PHE A 375 -12.66 -6.65 4.52
C PHE A 375 -14.17 -6.88 4.67
N GLU A 376 -14.63 -8.11 4.95
CA GLU A 376 -16.06 -8.38 5.10
C GLU A 376 -16.62 -7.72 6.38
N GLU A 377 -15.80 -7.56 7.42
CA GLU A 377 -16.20 -6.78 8.61
C GLU A 377 -16.25 -5.28 8.31
N VAL A 378 -15.29 -4.75 7.54
CA VAL A 378 -15.33 -3.36 7.03
C VAL A 378 -16.64 -3.15 6.27
N PHE A 379 -16.95 -4.01 5.31
CA PHE A 379 -18.15 -3.92 4.49
C PHE A 379 -19.44 -3.95 5.32
N LYS A 380 -19.54 -4.88 6.29
CA LYS A 380 -20.70 -4.94 7.19
C LYS A 380 -20.82 -3.69 8.07
N LEU A 381 -19.70 -3.20 8.62
CA LEU A 381 -19.67 -2.01 9.45
C LEU A 381 -20.06 -0.76 8.65
N SER A 382 -19.46 -0.57 7.47
CA SER A 382 -19.80 0.47 6.51
C SER A 382 -21.29 0.51 6.20
N ARG A 383 -21.90 -0.65 5.91
CA ARG A 383 -23.33 -0.73 5.59
C ARG A 383 -24.22 -0.38 6.79
N ARG A 384 -23.91 -0.92 7.98
CA ARG A 384 -24.63 -0.60 9.21
C ARG A 384 -24.55 0.88 9.53
N MET A 385 -23.36 1.46 9.40
CA MET A 385 -23.15 2.89 9.61
C MET A 385 -23.87 3.75 8.58
N ALA A 386 -23.87 3.38 7.29
CA ALA A 386 -24.61 4.11 6.26
C ALA A 386 -26.12 4.15 6.53
N THR A 387 -26.69 3.06 7.08
CA THR A 387 -28.09 3.02 7.52
C THR A 387 -28.32 3.86 8.79
N ALA A 388 -27.37 3.85 9.72
CA ALA A 388 -27.47 4.56 10.99
C ALA A 388 -27.21 6.08 10.87
N VAL A 389 -26.43 6.52 9.88
CA VAL A 389 -25.87 7.88 9.84
C VAL A 389 -26.93 8.98 9.87
N SER A 390 -28.09 8.75 9.24
CA SER A 390 -29.21 9.70 9.19
C SER A 390 -29.92 9.89 10.53
N ARG A 391 -29.66 8.99 11.50
CA ARG A 391 -30.24 9.03 12.84
C ARG A 391 -29.34 9.73 13.85
N PHE A 392 -28.07 10.01 13.51
CA PHE A 392 -27.21 10.80 14.38
C PHE A 392 -27.44 12.29 14.14
N THR A 393 -27.36 13.04 15.23
CA THR A 393 -27.21 14.49 15.20
C THR A 393 -25.72 14.82 15.27
N PHE A 394 -25.24 15.73 14.43
CA PHE A 394 -23.84 16.12 14.37
C PHE A 394 -23.67 17.56 14.82
N ALA A 395 -22.60 17.82 15.56
CA ALA A 395 -22.12 19.14 15.92
C ALA A 395 -20.65 19.30 15.48
N SER A 396 -20.23 20.54 15.26
CA SER A 396 -18.84 20.86 15.02
C SER A 396 -18.01 20.52 16.27
N LEU A 397 -16.85 19.91 16.07
CA LEU A 397 -15.97 19.53 17.16
C LEU A 397 -15.43 20.78 17.87
N THR A 398 -15.81 20.99 19.13
CA THR A 398 -15.35 22.11 19.97
C THR A 398 -14.48 21.67 21.14
N ASP A 399 -14.64 20.42 21.59
CA ASP A 399 -13.95 19.83 22.74
C ASP A 399 -13.11 18.61 22.30
N ILE A 400 -11.81 18.66 22.60
CA ILE A 400 -10.79 17.72 22.13
C ILE A 400 -10.32 16.79 23.25
N ASP A 401 -10.75 17.03 24.50
CA ASP A 401 -10.29 16.26 25.68
C ASP A 401 -10.89 14.84 25.76
N ARG A 402 -11.64 14.41 24.75
CA ARG A 402 -12.26 13.08 24.69
C ARG A 402 -11.30 12.03 24.14
N ASN A 403 -11.63 10.75 24.36
CA ASN A 403 -10.86 9.61 23.88
C ASN A 403 -10.99 9.42 22.35
N PHE A 404 -10.40 10.31 21.56
CA PHE A 404 -10.34 10.21 20.10
C PHE A 404 -9.41 9.08 19.66
N ARG A 405 -9.88 8.27 18.72
CA ARG A 405 -9.02 7.32 18.02
C ARG A 405 -8.33 7.97 16.83
N SER A 406 -7.07 7.59 16.60
CA SER A 406 -6.29 7.99 15.42
C SER A 406 -7.01 7.61 14.12
N ILE A 407 -6.75 8.40 13.08
CA ILE A 407 -7.27 8.16 11.74
C ILE A 407 -6.19 7.45 10.94
N ASP A 408 -6.40 6.16 10.72
CA ASP A 408 -5.39 5.25 10.16
C ASP A 408 -5.54 5.03 8.65
N ILE A 409 -6.64 5.55 8.08
CA ILE A 409 -6.98 5.45 6.66
C ILE A 409 -7.08 6.88 6.11
N SER A 410 -6.25 7.20 5.13
CA SER A 410 -6.22 8.49 4.44
C SER A 410 -7.51 8.77 3.66
N PRO A 411 -7.74 10.02 3.24
CA PRO A 411 -8.77 10.32 2.28
C PRO A 411 -8.68 9.48 0.99
N SER A 412 -7.48 9.34 0.42
CA SER A 412 -7.27 8.54 -0.80
C SER A 412 -7.56 7.06 -0.60
N GLU A 413 -7.10 6.46 0.51
CA GLU A 413 -7.41 5.06 0.84
C GLU A 413 -8.90 4.85 1.10
N ALA A 414 -9.58 5.81 1.73
CA ALA A 414 -11.02 5.74 1.96
C ALA A 414 -11.81 5.83 0.65
N LEU A 415 -11.35 6.59 -0.35
CA LEU A 415 -11.93 6.59 -1.70
C LEU A 415 -11.76 5.23 -2.39
N VAL A 416 -10.60 4.60 -2.25
CA VAL A 416 -10.34 3.25 -2.79
C VAL A 416 -11.22 2.23 -2.08
N MET A 417 -11.33 2.30 -0.75
CA MET A 417 -12.21 1.43 0.02
C MET A 417 -13.67 1.63 -0.42
N ALA A 418 -14.10 2.87 -0.62
CA ALA A 418 -15.42 3.19 -1.15
C ALA A 418 -15.68 2.53 -2.52
N GLN A 419 -14.71 2.60 -3.43
CA GLN A 419 -14.76 1.92 -4.73
C GLN A 419 -14.96 0.42 -4.56
N VAL A 420 -14.15 -0.22 -3.73
CA VAL A 420 -14.24 -1.66 -3.50
C VAL A 420 -15.59 -2.04 -2.87
N LEU A 421 -16.10 -1.26 -1.91
CA LEU A 421 -17.40 -1.48 -1.28
C LEU A 421 -18.55 -1.40 -2.29
N CYS A 422 -18.55 -0.38 -3.17
CA CYS A 422 -19.57 -0.25 -4.22
C CYS A 422 -19.52 -1.42 -5.21
N VAL A 423 -18.32 -1.87 -5.58
CA VAL A 423 -18.16 -3.05 -6.46
C VAL A 423 -18.68 -4.30 -5.80
N ARG A 424 -18.32 -4.51 -4.53
CA ARG A 424 -18.79 -5.64 -3.72
C ARG A 424 -20.32 -5.69 -3.64
N GLU A 425 -20.95 -4.54 -3.44
CA GLU A 425 -22.41 -4.42 -3.40
C GLU A 425 -23.02 -4.74 -4.77
N ARG A 426 -22.51 -4.14 -5.85
CA ARG A 426 -23.02 -4.40 -7.20
C ARG A 426 -22.86 -5.86 -7.61
N LEU A 427 -21.75 -6.52 -7.25
CA LEU A 427 -21.48 -7.93 -7.55
C LEU A 427 -22.53 -8.87 -6.94
N SER A 428 -23.22 -8.46 -5.87
CA SER A 428 -24.34 -9.24 -5.33
C SER A 428 -25.59 -9.22 -6.23
N ILE A 429 -25.67 -8.25 -7.15
CA ILE A 429 -26.82 -7.99 -8.02
C ILE A 429 -26.55 -8.48 -9.45
N SER A 430 -25.37 -8.21 -10.01
CA SER A 430 -25.00 -8.53 -11.39
C SER A 430 -23.58 -9.08 -11.49
N ALA A 431 -23.36 -10.05 -12.40
CA ALA A 431 -22.04 -10.58 -12.69
C ALA A 431 -21.23 -9.72 -13.68
N ASN A 432 -21.90 -8.86 -14.46
CA ASN A 432 -21.27 -7.93 -15.40
C ASN A 432 -21.43 -6.52 -14.87
N ILE A 433 -20.36 -5.96 -14.32
CA ILE A 433 -20.34 -4.61 -13.76
C ILE A 433 -19.14 -3.88 -14.31
N ASP A 434 -19.42 -2.78 -14.99
CA ASP A 434 -18.41 -1.76 -15.24
C ASP A 434 -18.13 -1.02 -13.93
N MET A 435 -16.84 -0.93 -13.64
CA MET A 435 -16.27 -0.27 -12.49
C MET A 435 -16.64 1.22 -12.50
N PRO A 436 -17.39 1.71 -11.50
CA PRO A 436 -17.65 3.15 -11.41
C PRO A 436 -16.37 3.84 -10.96
N ASP A 437 -15.95 4.86 -11.71
CA ASP A 437 -14.95 5.80 -11.20
C ASP A 437 -15.62 6.66 -10.12
N ILE A 438 -15.49 6.25 -8.87
CA ILE A 438 -16.14 6.98 -7.78
C ILE A 438 -15.54 8.37 -7.59
N SER A 439 -14.26 8.56 -7.94
CA SER A 439 -13.56 9.82 -7.67
C SER A 439 -14.20 11.01 -8.38
N SER A 440 -14.68 10.81 -9.61
CA SER A 440 -15.39 11.82 -10.39
C SER A 440 -16.86 12.01 -10.00
N THR A 441 -17.40 11.13 -9.16
CA THR A 441 -18.83 11.12 -8.79
C THR A 441 -19.11 11.65 -7.40
N LEU A 442 -18.08 11.89 -6.59
CA LEU A 442 -18.23 12.38 -5.23
C LEU A 442 -18.37 13.89 -5.22
N ALA A 443 -19.38 14.36 -4.51
CA ALA A 443 -19.63 15.78 -4.30
C ALA A 443 -18.85 16.30 -3.08
N GLU A 444 -18.68 15.47 -2.06
CA GLU A 444 -18.14 15.91 -0.77
C GLU A 444 -17.59 14.72 0.03
N MET A 445 -16.51 14.97 0.76
CA MET A 445 -15.96 14.07 1.77
C MET A 445 -15.87 14.81 3.11
N SER A 446 -16.40 14.19 4.16
CA SER A 446 -16.35 14.70 5.53
C SER A 446 -15.89 13.61 6.49
N LEU A 447 -15.34 14.02 7.63
CA LEU A 447 -14.94 13.12 8.70
C LEU A 447 -15.80 13.39 9.92
N PHE A 448 -16.32 12.31 10.51
CA PHE A 448 -17.08 12.40 11.74
C PHE A 448 -16.66 11.33 12.75
N PHE A 449 -16.92 11.60 14.03
CA PHE A 449 -16.64 10.71 15.14
C PHE A 449 -17.92 10.26 15.81
N VAL A 450 -17.98 8.97 16.15
CA VAL A 450 -19.11 8.35 16.86
C VAL A 450 -18.59 7.67 18.13
N PRO A 451 -19.25 7.83 19.28
CA PRO A 451 -18.87 7.17 20.53
C PRO A 451 -19.23 5.69 20.50
N PHE A 452 -18.27 4.86 20.86
CA PHE A 452 -18.45 3.42 21.05
C PHE A 452 -17.96 3.02 22.44
N HIS A 453 -18.71 2.16 23.10
CA HIS A 453 -18.29 1.55 24.36
C HIS A 453 -18.05 0.04 24.20
N PRO A 454 -17.15 -0.53 25.01
CA PRO A 454 -16.80 -1.94 24.91
C PRO A 454 -17.83 -2.84 25.63
N GLU A 455 -18.72 -3.50 24.90
CA GLU A 455 -19.69 -4.47 25.45
C GLU A 455 -19.29 -5.92 25.13
N HIS A 456 -18.92 -6.70 26.16
CA HIS A 456 -18.44 -8.09 26.00
C HIS A 456 -17.30 -8.26 24.98
N TYR A 457 -17.58 -8.85 23.81
CA TYR A 457 -16.63 -9.05 22.71
C TYR A 457 -16.79 -8.02 21.58
N PHE A 458 -17.73 -7.09 21.72
CA PHE A 458 -18.09 -6.12 20.70
C PHE A 458 -17.85 -4.69 21.16
N MET A 459 -17.68 -3.81 20.20
CA MET A 459 -17.88 -2.38 20.37
C MET A 459 -19.32 -2.10 19.97
N LEU A 460 -20.08 -1.40 20.81
CA LEU A 460 -21.45 -0.97 20.55
C LEU A 460 -21.48 0.56 20.46
N ASP A 461 -22.16 1.10 19.45
CA ASP A 461 -22.35 2.55 19.37
C ASP A 461 -23.23 3.02 20.55
N SER A 462 -22.77 4.04 21.27
CA SER A 462 -23.41 4.43 22.53
C SER A 462 -24.71 5.21 22.37
N ILE A 463 -25.04 5.64 21.14
CA ILE A 463 -26.18 6.53 20.88
C ILE A 463 -27.41 5.73 20.44
N LEU A 464 -27.25 4.89 19.41
CA LEU A 464 -28.35 4.12 18.83
C LEU A 464 -28.38 2.67 19.31
N GLY A 465 -27.25 2.15 19.82
CA GLY A 465 -27.12 0.74 20.20
C GLY A 465 -27.40 -0.22 19.04
N ALA A 466 -27.17 0.22 17.80
CA ALA A 466 -27.57 -0.49 16.58
C ALA A 466 -26.37 -0.99 15.76
N VAL A 467 -25.21 -0.38 15.94
CA VAL A 467 -23.98 -0.66 15.21
C VAL A 467 -23.01 -1.35 16.14
N THR A 468 -22.64 -2.57 15.75
CA THR A 468 -21.66 -3.38 16.47
C THR A 468 -20.57 -3.89 15.55
N PHE A 469 -19.38 -4.08 16.12
CA PHE A 469 -18.28 -4.82 15.49
C PHE A 469 -17.36 -5.42 16.56
N SER A 470 -16.50 -6.36 16.18
CA SER A 470 -15.64 -7.10 17.13
C SER A 470 -14.57 -6.20 17.76
N LYS A 471 -14.33 -6.30 19.08
CA LYS A 471 -13.23 -5.60 19.77
C LYS A 471 -11.86 -5.94 19.20
N ARG A 472 -11.70 -7.14 18.64
CA ARG A 472 -10.43 -7.61 18.04
C ARG A 472 -9.97 -6.70 16.89
N VAL A 473 -10.89 -5.96 16.28
CA VAL A 473 -10.58 -5.00 15.22
C VAL A 473 -9.75 -3.83 15.75
N LEU A 474 -9.99 -3.39 16.99
CA LEU A 474 -9.28 -2.24 17.58
C LEU A 474 -7.96 -2.63 18.27
N ALA A 475 -7.76 -3.92 18.52
CA ALA A 475 -6.54 -4.43 19.12
C ALA A 475 -5.39 -4.30 18.10
N ARG A 476 -4.78 -3.12 18.03
CA ARG A 476 -3.52 -2.93 17.33
C ARG A 476 -2.44 -3.78 17.98
N HIS A 477 -1.66 -4.43 17.13
CA HIS A 477 -0.48 -5.23 17.45
C HIS A 477 0.66 -4.41 18.05
#